data_AF-A0A074Z1I9-F1
#
_entry.id   AF-A0A074Z1I9-F1
#
_cell.length_a   1.000
_cell.length_b   1.000
_cell.length_c   1.000
_cell.angle_alpha   90.00
_cell.angle_beta   90.00
_cell.angle_gamma   90.00
#
_symmetry.space_group_name_H-M   'P 1'
#
loop_
_entity.id
_entity.type
_entity.pdbx_description
1 polymer ?
#
loop_
_entity_poly.entity_id
_entity_poly.type
_entity_poly.pdbx_seq_one_letter_code
_entity_poly.pdbx_strand_id
1 'polypeptide(L)'
;WILARFYCLSCLEISEHPYHFSRSISVNTYSEGLADIIRNRTGLCTPKIAIFLSSDAEDSTQLQPETMLCDQGLRGGEEWSPMEVGFYYRPLMENQQSCSDIGDFEFVISVHDPILWSKMIIDLAKCEDRLASK
;
A
#
# COMPACT_ATOMS: atom_id res chain seq x y z
N TRP A 1 -13.80 6.02 11.83
CA TRP A 1 -12.43 6.12 11.31
C TRP A 1 -11.69 4.81 11.46
N ILE A 2 -10.75 4.52 10.56
CA ILE A 2 -9.85 3.36 10.62
C ILE A 2 -8.42 3.87 10.65
N LEU A 3 -7.58 3.31 11.52
CA LEU A 3 -6.14 3.42 11.41
C LEU A 3 -5.67 2.30 10.48
N ALA A 4 -5.51 2.63 9.20
CA ALA A 4 -5.11 1.67 8.18
C ALA A 4 -3.59 1.48 8.23
N ARG A 5 -3.15 0.24 8.44
CA ARG A 5 -1.76 -0.18 8.32
C ARG A 5 -1.55 -0.88 6.99
N PHE A 6 -0.68 -0.35 6.16
CA PHE A 6 -0.39 -0.86 4.83
C PHE A 6 0.89 -1.70 4.88
N TYR A 7 0.83 -2.91 4.33
CA TYR A 7 1.93 -3.86 4.26
C TYR A 7 2.15 -4.33 2.83
N CYS A 8 3.37 -4.24 2.34
CA CYS A 8 3.70 -4.71 1.00
C CYS A 8 4.13 -6.17 1.10
N LEU A 9 3.40 -7.05 0.41
CA LEU A 9 3.65 -8.49 0.48
C LEU A 9 5.03 -8.89 -0.06
N SER A 10 5.67 -8.04 -0.86
CA SER A 10 6.99 -8.30 -1.46
C SER A 10 8.18 -8.02 -0.54
N CYS A 11 7.98 -7.38 0.62
CA CYS A 11 9.01 -7.12 1.64
C CYS A 11 8.48 -7.34 3.05
N LEU A 12 7.52 -8.24 3.24
CA LEU A 12 6.83 -8.38 4.52
C LEU A 12 7.79 -8.73 5.66
N GLU A 13 8.90 -9.40 5.35
CA GLU A 13 10.00 -9.75 6.25
C GLU A 13 10.84 -8.54 6.73
N ILE A 14 10.75 -7.39 6.06
CA ILE A 14 11.45 -6.16 6.43
C ILE A 14 10.46 -5.21 7.12
N SER A 15 10.40 -5.27 8.45
CA SER A 15 9.39 -4.56 9.24
C SER A 15 9.33 -3.04 9.00
N GLU A 16 10.48 -2.39 8.84
CA GLU A 16 10.60 -0.93 8.69
C GLU A 16 10.76 -0.47 7.23
N HIS A 17 10.38 -1.32 6.26
CA HIS A 17 10.44 -0.95 4.85
C HIS A 17 9.51 0.25 4.56
N PRO A 18 9.88 1.24 3.72
CA PRO A 18 9.08 2.44 3.45
C PRO A 18 7.77 2.18 2.69
N TYR A 19 7.63 0.98 2.14
CA TYR A 19 6.36 0.49 1.62
C TYR A 19 5.39 0.04 2.73
N HIS A 20 5.85 -0.04 3.97
CA HIS A 20 5.01 -0.20 5.15
C HIS A 20 4.74 1.15 5.78
N PHE A 21 3.46 1.50 5.95
CA PHE A 21 3.08 2.79 6.51
C PHE A 21 1.68 2.72 7.13
N SER A 22 1.32 3.75 7.89
CA SER A 22 -0.02 3.87 8.48
C SER A 22 -0.68 5.18 8.08
N ARG A 23 -2.01 5.18 7.97
CA ARG A 23 -2.80 6.38 7.67
C ARG A 23 -4.22 6.27 8.24
N SER A 24 -4.72 7.35 8.82
CA SER A 24 -6.13 7.45 9.19
C SER A 24 -7.00 7.62 7.95
N ILE A 25 -8.01 6.77 7.79
CA ILE A 25 -8.95 6.79 6.66
C ILE A 25 -10.40 6.66 7.14
N SER A 26 -11.34 7.08 6.29
CA SER A 26 -12.76 6.81 6.52
C SER A 26 -13.08 5.36 6.15
N VAL A 27 -14.03 4.74 6.86
CA VAL A 27 -14.56 3.42 6.47
C VAL A 27 -15.45 3.51 5.21
N ASN A 28 -15.85 4.72 4.83
CA ASN A 28 -16.59 4.96 3.59
C ASN A 28 -15.65 5.17 2.38
N THR A 29 -14.34 5.01 2.57
CA THR A 29 -13.38 5.03 1.46
C THR A 29 -13.66 3.82 0.54
N TYR A 30 -13.57 4.03 -0.77
CA TYR A 30 -13.61 2.94 -1.75
C TYR A 30 -12.27 2.20 -1.79
N SER A 31 -12.29 0.89 -2.09
CA SER A 31 -11.07 0.07 -2.23
C SER A 31 -10.06 0.69 -3.21
N GLU A 32 -10.52 1.32 -4.29
CA GLU A 32 -9.66 2.00 -5.26
C GLU A 32 -8.89 3.18 -4.63
N GLY A 33 -9.52 3.90 -3.70
CA GLY A 33 -8.90 5.00 -2.97
C GLY A 33 -7.74 4.53 -2.09
N LEU A 34 -7.74 3.27 -1.65
CA LEU A 34 -6.59 2.67 -0.97
C LEU A 34 -5.38 2.53 -1.91
N ALA A 35 -5.60 2.14 -3.17
CA ALA A 35 -4.54 2.06 -4.16
C ALA A 35 -3.91 3.44 -4.39
N ASP A 36 -4.72 4.50 -4.46
CA ASP A 36 -4.22 5.87 -4.61
C ASP A 36 -3.43 6.33 -3.38
N ILE A 37 -3.86 5.97 -2.17
CA ILE A 37 -3.09 6.23 -0.95
C ILE A 37 -1.72 5.55 -1.02
N ILE A 38 -1.67 4.29 -1.46
CA ILE A 38 -0.43 3.55 -1.64
C ILE A 38 0.46 4.25 -2.65
N ARG A 39 -0.03 4.56 -3.87
CA ARG A 39 0.77 5.24 -4.90
C ARG A 39 1.33 6.57 -4.42
N ASN A 40 0.48 7.39 -3.78
CA ASN A 40 0.89 8.70 -3.28
C ASN A 40 1.98 8.61 -2.19
N ARG A 41 1.92 7.59 -1.33
CA ARG A 41 2.93 7.40 -0.26
C ARG A 41 4.22 6.80 -0.79
N THR A 42 4.12 5.87 -1.72
CA THR A 42 5.22 4.98 -2.13
C THR A 42 5.88 5.38 -3.44
N GLY A 43 5.25 6.25 -4.23
CA GLY A 43 5.70 6.60 -5.57
C GLY A 43 5.51 5.49 -6.61
N LEU A 44 4.79 4.42 -6.27
CA LEU A 44 4.53 3.32 -7.20
C LEU A 44 3.66 3.79 -8.37
N CYS A 45 4.15 3.59 -9.59
CA CYS A 45 3.45 3.94 -10.83
C CYS A 45 2.67 2.75 -11.44
N THR A 46 2.41 1.69 -10.67
CA THR A 46 1.75 0.49 -11.20
C THR A 46 0.27 0.76 -11.57
N PRO A 47 -0.21 0.25 -12.73
CA PRO A 47 -1.60 0.42 -13.14
C PRO A 47 -2.57 -0.28 -12.19
N LYS A 48 -2.19 -1.43 -11.62
CA LYS A 48 -3.03 -2.19 -10.69
C LYS A 48 -2.30 -2.50 -9.39
N ILE A 49 -3.04 -2.46 -8.29
CA ILE A 49 -2.59 -2.87 -6.95
C ILE A 49 -3.69 -3.77 -6.39
N ALA A 50 -3.36 -5.04 -6.13
CA ALA A 50 -4.23 -5.94 -5.40
C ALA A 50 -4.10 -5.66 -3.90
N ILE A 51 -5.23 -5.64 -3.19
CA ILE A 51 -5.30 -5.30 -1.76
C ILE A 51 -6.15 -6.36 -1.05
N PHE A 52 -5.66 -6.79 0.11
CA PHE A 52 -6.18 -7.89 0.90
C PHE A 52 -6.24 -7.52 2.39
N LEU A 53 -7.02 -8.29 3.17
CA LEU A 53 -7.11 -8.14 4.62
C LEU A 53 -6.24 -9.15 5.40
N SER A 54 -5.54 -10.05 4.69
CA SER A 54 -4.63 -11.02 5.28
C SER A 54 -3.32 -11.11 4.48
N SER A 55 -2.24 -11.50 5.15
CA SER A 55 -0.92 -11.67 4.54
C SER A 55 -0.81 -12.94 3.68
N ASP A 56 -1.61 -13.95 3.99
CA ASP A 56 -1.70 -15.25 3.30
C ASP A 56 -2.89 -15.30 2.32
N ALA A 57 -3.48 -14.15 2.02
CA ALA A 57 -4.67 -14.02 1.20
C ALA A 57 -4.45 -14.52 -0.25
N GLU A 58 -5.42 -15.30 -0.73
CA GLU A 58 -5.51 -15.70 -2.13
C GLU A 58 -6.11 -14.57 -2.98
N ASP A 59 -5.83 -14.58 -4.28
CA ASP A 59 -6.34 -13.58 -5.23
C ASP A 59 -7.89 -13.52 -5.24
N SER A 60 -8.56 -14.62 -4.90
CA SER A 60 -10.03 -14.71 -4.75
C SER A 60 -10.59 -13.84 -3.61
N THR A 61 -9.76 -13.48 -2.63
CA THR A 61 -10.11 -12.67 -1.46
C THR A 61 -9.73 -11.20 -1.60
N GLN A 62 -9.29 -10.80 -2.79
CA GLN A 62 -8.98 -9.41 -3.09
C GLN A 62 -10.19 -8.52 -2.81
N LEU A 63 -9.94 -7.39 -2.15
CA LEU A 63 -10.95 -6.34 -1.98
C LEU A 63 -11.43 -5.88 -3.36
N GLN A 64 -12.75 -5.84 -3.51
CA GLN A 64 -13.37 -5.52 -4.78
C GLN A 64 -13.17 -4.03 -5.07
N PRO A 65 -12.67 -3.67 -6.27
CA PRO A 65 -12.69 -2.30 -6.75
C PRO A 65 -14.12 -1.73 -6.70
N GLU A 66 -14.24 -0.40 -6.67
CA GLU A 66 -15.54 0.30 -6.70
C GLU A 66 -16.51 -0.03 -5.54
N THR A 67 -16.04 -0.76 -4.52
CA THR A 67 -16.82 -1.07 -3.32
C THR A 67 -16.26 -0.31 -2.12
N MET A 68 -17.13 0.21 -1.25
CA MET A 68 -16.69 0.83 0.00
C MET A 68 -16.15 -0.22 0.98
N LEU A 69 -15.27 0.21 1.89
CA LEU A 69 -14.74 -0.68 2.93
C LEU A 69 -15.86 -1.18 3.87
N CYS A 70 -16.82 -0.32 4.22
CA CYS A 70 -17.98 -0.70 5.03
C CYS A 70 -18.83 -1.80 4.40
N ASP A 71 -19.02 -1.75 3.08
CA ASP A 71 -19.83 -2.74 2.34
C ASP A 71 -19.11 -4.09 2.24
N GLN A 72 -17.81 -4.10 2.47
CA GLN A 72 -16.96 -5.30 2.56
C GLN A 72 -16.76 -5.78 4.01
N GLY A 73 -17.62 -5.31 4.93
CA GLY A 73 -17.67 -5.79 6.32
C GLY A 73 -16.71 -5.11 7.29
N LEU A 74 -15.93 -4.11 6.84
CA LEU A 74 -15.08 -3.34 7.73
C LEU A 74 -15.92 -2.36 8.54
N ARG A 75 -15.50 -2.14 9.79
CA ARG A 75 -16.15 -1.18 10.69
C ARG A 75 -15.14 -0.12 11.10
N GLY A 76 -15.61 1.12 11.19
CA GLY A 76 -14.83 2.21 11.74
C GLY A 76 -14.96 2.25 13.26
N GLY A 77 -13.90 2.69 13.93
CA GLY A 77 -13.94 3.14 15.31
C GLY A 77 -14.27 4.63 15.42
N GLU A 78 -14.25 5.14 16.64
CA GLU A 78 -14.41 6.56 16.95
C GLU A 78 -13.19 7.38 16.50
N GLU A 79 -13.31 8.69 16.42
CA GLU A 79 -12.22 9.58 15.97
C GLU A 79 -10.97 9.48 16.85
N TRP A 80 -11.16 9.39 18.17
CA TRP A 80 -10.08 9.27 19.16
C TRP A 80 -9.74 7.83 19.53
N SER A 81 -10.46 6.86 18.96
CA SER A 81 -10.24 5.43 19.14
C SER A 81 -10.54 4.70 17.83
N PRO A 82 -9.76 4.96 16.76
CA PRO A 82 -10.01 4.36 15.46
C PRO A 82 -9.78 2.85 15.51
N MET A 83 -10.54 2.12 14.70
CA MET A 83 -10.32 0.68 14.56
C MET A 83 -9.06 0.46 13.73
N GLU A 84 -8.14 -0.38 14.20
CA GLU A 84 -6.93 -0.72 13.47
C GLU A 84 -7.22 -1.83 12.45
N VAL A 85 -6.78 -1.63 11.20
CA VAL A 85 -6.97 -2.61 10.12
C VAL A 85 -5.70 -2.76 9.31
N GLY A 86 -5.27 -4.00 9.08
CA GLY A 86 -4.16 -4.33 8.19
C GLY A 86 -4.62 -4.49 6.75
N PHE A 87 -4.02 -3.74 5.84
CA PHE A 87 -4.18 -3.84 4.39
C PHE A 87 -2.88 -4.36 3.79
N TYR A 88 -2.93 -5.57 3.26
CA TYR A 88 -1.80 -6.20 2.59
C TYR A 88 -1.93 -5.99 1.09
N TYR A 89 -0.88 -5.54 0.42
CA TYR A 89 -0.98 -5.17 -0.98
C TYR A 89 0.16 -5.72 -1.83
N ARG A 90 -0.17 -5.96 -3.11
CA ARG A 90 0.74 -6.44 -4.15
C ARG A 90 0.55 -5.60 -5.42
N PRO A 91 1.59 -4.86 -5.87
CA PRO A 91 1.60 -4.25 -7.20
C PRO A 91 1.44 -5.31 -8.30
N LEU A 92 0.53 -5.10 -9.25
CA LEU A 92 0.32 -5.99 -10.40
C LEU A 92 0.74 -5.27 -11.69
N MET A 93 1.62 -5.88 -12.49
CA MET A 93 1.98 -5.35 -13.81
C MET A 93 1.03 -5.89 -14.90
N GLU A 94 0.46 -5.00 -15.72
CA GLU A 94 -0.35 -5.38 -16.89
C GLU A 94 0.55 -5.81 -18.06
N ASN A 95 0.92 -7.10 -18.08
CA ASN A 95 1.19 -7.95 -19.25
C ASN A 95 2.12 -9.10 -18.85
N GLN A 96 1.54 -10.18 -18.31
CA GLN A 96 2.22 -11.48 -18.19
C GLN A 96 2.10 -12.34 -19.46
N GLN A 97 1.78 -11.73 -20.61
CA GLN A 97 1.90 -12.38 -21.90
C GLN A 97 3.09 -11.76 -22.63
N SER A 98 4.26 -12.40 -22.48
CA SER A 98 5.51 -12.14 -23.21
C SER A 98 6.40 -10.99 -22.72
N CYS A 99 6.82 -11.01 -21.46
CA CYS A 99 8.18 -10.63 -21.09
C CYS A 99 8.53 -11.28 -19.74
N SER A 100 9.09 -12.49 -19.81
CA SER A 100 9.93 -12.98 -18.74
C SER A 100 11.08 -11.97 -18.53
N ASP A 101 11.25 -11.52 -17.29
CA ASP A 101 12.54 -11.12 -16.69
C ASP A 101 12.92 -9.63 -16.51
N ILE A 102 12.07 -8.62 -16.74
CA ILE A 102 12.50 -7.21 -16.51
C ILE A 102 11.60 -6.40 -15.55
N GLY A 103 10.28 -6.44 -15.70
CA GLY A 103 9.37 -5.62 -14.88
C GLY A 103 9.25 -6.08 -13.43
N ASP A 104 9.15 -7.39 -13.21
CA ASP A 104 9.23 -7.98 -11.87
C ASP A 104 10.61 -7.74 -11.26
N PHE A 105 11.66 -7.68 -12.08
CA PHE A 105 13.05 -7.53 -11.64
C PHE A 105 13.29 -6.16 -10.99
N GLU A 106 12.78 -5.06 -11.55
CA GLU A 106 13.08 -3.70 -11.03
C GLU A 106 12.34 -3.39 -9.71
N PHE A 107 11.07 -3.80 -9.59
CA PHE A 107 10.35 -3.71 -8.31
C PHE A 107 10.93 -4.67 -7.28
N VAL A 108 11.15 -5.95 -7.63
CA VAL A 108 11.71 -6.94 -6.69
C VAL A 108 13.11 -6.53 -6.23
N ILE A 109 13.97 -6.00 -7.13
CA ILE A 109 15.28 -5.48 -6.76
C ILE A 109 15.14 -4.28 -5.82
N SER A 110 14.33 -3.29 -6.16
CA SER A 110 14.21 -2.06 -5.34
C SER A 110 13.67 -2.33 -3.94
N VAL A 111 12.79 -3.32 -3.80
CA VAL A 111 12.24 -3.79 -2.52
C VAL A 111 13.31 -4.45 -1.64
N HIS A 112 14.32 -5.09 -2.23
CA HIS A 112 15.39 -5.78 -1.50
C HIS A 112 16.71 -5.00 -1.45
N ASP A 113 16.79 -3.84 -2.11
CA ASP A 113 17.99 -3.00 -2.16
C ASP A 113 17.93 -1.88 -1.09
N PRO A 114 18.68 -2.01 0.02
CA PRO A 114 18.70 -1.04 1.11
C PRO A 114 19.13 0.36 0.71
N ILE A 115 19.93 0.51 -0.34
CA ILE A 115 20.36 1.83 -0.82
C ILE A 115 19.19 2.53 -1.50
N LEU A 116 18.42 1.81 -2.32
CA LEU A 116 17.29 2.36 -3.06
C LEU A 116 16.15 2.79 -2.13
N TRP A 117 15.77 1.96 -1.15
CA TRP A 117 14.70 2.36 -0.23
C TRP A 117 15.15 3.35 0.85
N SER A 118 16.44 3.39 1.25
CA SER A 118 16.98 4.48 2.07
C SER A 118 16.86 5.84 1.39
N LYS A 119 17.10 5.89 0.08
CA LYS A 119 16.91 7.12 -0.72
C LYS A 119 15.45 7.57 -0.73
N MET A 120 14.51 6.64 -0.85
CA MET A 120 13.09 6.96 -0.76
C MET A 120 12.72 7.59 0.59
N ILE A 121 13.22 7.05 1.70
CA ILE A 121 12.97 7.61 3.04
C ILE A 121 13.46 9.06 3.13
N ILE A 122 14.67 9.33 2.64
CA ILE A 122 15.27 10.67 2.65
C ILE A 122 14.43 11.65 1.81
N ASP A 123 13.98 11.25 0.62
CA ASP A 123 13.22 12.11 -0.25
C ASP A 123 11.80 12.36 0.27
N LEU A 124 11.22 11.39 0.97
CA LEU A 124 9.93 11.53 1.66
C LEU A 124 10.03 12.52 2.83
N ALA A 125 11.06 12.42 3.67
CA ALA A 125 11.31 13.34 4.77
C ALA A 125 11.47 14.78 4.27
N LYS A 126 12.22 15.00 3.18
CA LYS A 126 12.34 16.33 2.55
C LYS A 126 11.00 16.88 2.04
N CYS A 127 10.11 16.01 1.54
CA CYS A 127 8.79 16.43 1.09
C CYS A 127 7.90 16.85 2.27
N GLU A 128 7.92 16.09 3.36
CA GLU A 128 7.20 16.40 4.59
C GLU A 128 7.67 17.72 5.21
N ASP A 129 8.98 17.94 5.30
CA ASP A 129 9.56 19.20 5.82
C ASP A 129 9.11 20.43 5.00
N ARG A 130 9.06 20.30 3.67
CA ARG A 130 8.59 21.36 2.77
C ARG A 130 7.11 21.67 2.92
N LEU A 131 6.29 20.67 3.26
CA LEU A 131 4.87 20.83 3.49
C LEU A 131 4.58 21.43 4.88
N ALA A 132 5.37 21.07 5.89
CA ALA A 132 5.26 21.62 7.25
C ALA A 132 5.78 23.06 7.37
N SER A 133 6.62 23.50 6.43
CA SER A 133 7.16 24.88 6.36
C SER A 133 6.26 25.87 5.61
N LYS A 134 5.06 25.46 5.19
CA LYS A 134 4.05 26.30 4.52
C LYS A 134 2.85 26.49 5.41
#